data_AF-A0A1X2IJ28-F1
#
_entry.id   AF-A0A1X2IJ28-F1
#
_cell.length_a   1.000
_cell.length_b   1.000
_cell.length_c   1.000
_cell.angle_alpha   90.00
_cell.angle_beta   90.00
_cell.angle_gamma   90.00
#
_symmetry.space_group_name_H-M   'P 1'
#
loop_
_entity.id
_entity.type
_entity.pdbx_description
1 polymer ?
#
loop_
_entity_poly.entity_id
_entity_poly.type
_entity_poly.pdbx_seq_one_letter_code
_entity_poly.pdbx_strand_id
1 'polypeptide(L)'
;MYSRIIFILLNVMMVISYPVPKFQLIDLQNPADDSSLTKDVMIMEDIQTHYENLVDEVISSHSEDFLLSMTWSMSKDKLNTVYRPQMSMLLANQPAIHDKCLHRMPHWIGKYLHDLHSKMYGRIAPMIQDYMVSHWPSSRWYPADMTTSDIAEFLESLNHVLLTSSTTTVQMDPTLALADLAFQLQTCQHHQQQQQGKGRRWGLDFFLWGKLFGSGGGHRSESLPTSFDVDGSMKHHFYVRLLAEMRSDLVTEMHDRIDDLIPLIQDDLHDRFVDA
;
A
#
# COMPACT_ATOMS: atom_id res chain seq x y z
N MET A 1 -17.51 34.31 6.73
CA MET A 1 -17.38 33.08 5.90
C MET A 1 -15.93 32.65 5.65
N TYR A 2 -14.93 33.55 5.64
CA TYR A 2 -13.52 33.20 5.37
C TYR A 2 -12.84 32.29 6.41
N SER A 3 -13.26 32.31 7.67
CA SER A 3 -12.60 31.53 8.75
C SER A 3 -12.78 30.01 8.64
N ARG A 4 -13.86 29.52 8.00
CA ARG A 4 -14.08 28.08 7.83
C ARG A 4 -13.27 27.46 6.68
N ILE A 5 -12.95 28.24 5.65
CA ILE A 5 -12.15 27.78 4.50
C ILE A 5 -10.68 27.59 4.92
N ILE A 6 -10.16 28.49 5.75
CA ILE A 6 -8.79 28.41 6.28
C ILE A 6 -8.59 27.16 7.15
N PHE A 7 -9.60 26.76 7.94
CA PHE A 7 -9.51 25.56 8.77
C PHE A 7 -9.50 24.26 7.95
N ILE A 8 -10.17 24.21 6.80
CA ILE A 8 -10.15 23.04 5.92
C ILE A 8 -8.78 22.91 5.25
N LEU A 9 -8.22 24.01 4.73
CA LEU A 9 -6.89 24.01 4.11
C LEU A 9 -5.77 23.66 5.09
N LEU A 10 -5.86 24.12 6.35
CA LEU A 10 -4.88 23.78 7.39
C LEU A 10 -4.93 22.30 7.83
N ASN A 11 -6.11 21.66 7.81
CA ASN A 11 -6.20 20.23 8.10
C ASN A 11 -5.72 19.37 6.93
N VAL A 12 -5.89 19.82 5.68
CA VAL A 12 -5.33 19.14 4.51
C VAL A 12 -3.80 19.22 4.52
N MET A 13 -3.22 20.37 4.89
CA MET A 13 -1.75 20.53 4.97
C MET A 13 -1.10 19.76 6.13
N MET A 14 -1.83 19.46 7.21
CA MET A 14 -1.28 18.62 8.31
C MET A 14 -1.24 17.12 7.98
N VAL A 15 -2.00 16.67 6.98
CA VAL A 15 -2.00 15.27 6.54
C VAL A 15 -0.82 14.96 5.60
N ILE A 16 -0.17 15.98 5.03
CA ILE A 16 0.94 15.80 4.06
C ILE A 16 2.33 15.90 4.74
N SER A 17 2.39 16.31 6.01
CA SER A 17 3.65 16.40 6.76
C SER A 17 3.99 15.10 7.51
N TYR A 18 3.87 13.95 6.85
CA TYR A 18 4.50 12.74 7.39
C TYR A 18 6.00 12.77 7.09
N PRO A 19 6.85 12.28 8.01
CA PRO A 19 8.26 12.12 7.70
C PRO A 19 8.33 11.23 6.46
N VAL A 20 8.78 11.79 5.34
CA VAL A 20 9.31 11.02 4.22
C VAL A 20 10.16 9.94 4.88
N PRO A 21 9.87 8.64 4.70
CA PRO A 21 10.76 7.61 5.20
C PRO A 21 12.12 8.04 4.69
N LYS A 22 13.03 8.37 5.62
CA LYS A 22 14.39 8.70 5.24
C LYS A 22 14.78 7.56 4.34
N PHE A 23 14.97 7.85 3.05
CA PHE A 23 15.68 6.95 2.18
C PHE A 23 16.90 6.61 3.01
N GLN A 24 16.93 5.37 3.50
CA GLN A 24 18.21 4.77 3.75
C GLN A 24 18.74 4.74 2.33
N LEU A 25 19.44 5.83 1.95
CA LEU A 25 20.66 5.67 1.20
C LEU A 25 21.28 4.48 1.88
N ILE A 26 21.20 3.34 1.19
CA ILE A 26 22.09 2.23 1.43
C ILE A 26 23.40 2.96 1.68
N ASP A 27 23.89 2.92 2.91
CA ASP A 27 25.26 3.28 3.19
C ASP A 27 25.99 2.32 2.26
N LEU A 28 26.32 2.81 1.06
CA LEU A 28 27.18 2.17 0.09
C LEU A 28 28.49 2.14 0.86
N GLN A 29 28.58 1.10 1.69
CA GLN A 29 29.71 0.76 2.48
C GLN A 29 30.83 0.67 1.48
N ASN A 30 31.62 1.74 1.41
CA ASN A 30 32.67 2.02 0.42
C ASN A 30 32.85 0.82 -0.51
N PRO A 31 32.18 0.77 -1.67
CA PRO A 31 32.48 -0.28 -2.62
C PRO A 31 33.99 -0.19 -2.81
N ALA A 32 34.68 -1.28 -2.51
CA ALA A 32 36.09 -1.39 -2.81
C ALA A 32 36.28 -0.88 -4.24
N ASP A 33 37.25 0.01 -4.38
CA ASP A 33 37.62 0.96 -5.45
C ASP A 33 37.71 0.40 -6.89
N ASP A 34 36.81 -0.50 -7.30
CA ASP A 34 36.88 -1.30 -8.53
C ASP A 34 35.50 -1.79 -9.05
N SER A 35 34.35 -1.39 -8.48
CA SER A 35 33.05 -1.74 -9.07
C SER A 35 32.76 -0.82 -10.26
N SER A 36 33.36 -1.12 -11.41
CA SER A 36 32.87 -0.62 -12.70
C SER A 36 31.35 -0.86 -12.76
N LEU A 37 30.57 0.18 -13.03
CA LEU A 37 29.13 0.06 -13.32
C LEU A 37 28.97 -0.97 -14.43
N THR A 38 28.49 -2.17 -14.12
CA THR A 38 28.30 -3.20 -15.13
C THR A 38 26.96 -2.98 -15.81
N LYS A 39 26.84 -3.42 -17.06
CA LYS A 39 25.57 -3.43 -17.79
C LYS A 39 24.45 -4.09 -17.00
N ASP A 40 24.77 -5.19 -16.31
CA ASP A 40 23.82 -5.91 -15.47
C ASP A 40 23.27 -5.04 -14.33
N VAL A 41 24.10 -4.16 -13.75
CA VAL A 41 23.67 -3.24 -12.68
C VAL A 41 22.77 -2.14 -13.26
N MET A 42 23.12 -1.56 -14.41
CA MET A 42 22.27 -0.55 -15.07
C MET A 42 20.90 -1.11 -15.43
N ILE A 43 20.89 -2.27 -16.09
CA ILE A 43 19.64 -2.93 -16.49
C ILE A 43 18.79 -3.27 -15.27
N MET A 44 19.40 -3.75 -14.19
CA MET A 44 18.67 -4.01 -12.94
C MET A 44 18.07 -2.72 -12.35
N GLU A 45 18.81 -1.61 -12.33
CA GLU A 45 18.33 -0.31 -11.84
C GLU A 45 17.17 0.23 -12.70
N ASP A 46 17.23 0.05 -14.02
CA ASP A 46 16.16 0.45 -14.94
C ASP A 46 14.90 -0.39 -14.77
N ILE A 47 15.04 -1.71 -14.68
CA ILE A 47 13.94 -2.62 -14.37
C ILE A 47 13.32 -2.26 -13.01
N GLN A 48 14.15 -2.02 -11.99
CA GLN A 48 13.69 -1.63 -10.66
C GLN A 48 12.92 -0.32 -10.69
N THR A 49 13.50 0.73 -11.27
CA THR A 49 12.90 2.05 -11.37
C THR A 49 11.57 1.98 -12.11
N HIS A 50 11.50 1.20 -13.19
CA HIS A 50 10.27 1.00 -13.94
C HIS A 50 9.15 0.44 -13.06
N TYR A 51 9.38 -0.66 -12.35
CA TYR A 51 8.35 -1.28 -11.51
C TYR A 51 8.01 -0.47 -10.26
N GLU A 52 8.98 0.23 -9.67
CA GLU A 52 8.74 1.15 -8.56
C GLU A 52 7.81 2.29 -8.97
N ASN A 53 8.05 2.89 -10.14
CA ASN A 53 7.21 3.94 -10.70
C ASN A 53 5.80 3.43 -11.01
N LEU A 54 5.66 2.23 -11.58
CA LEU A 54 4.35 1.61 -11.83
C LEU A 54 3.53 1.43 -10.56
N VAL A 55 4.15 0.86 -9.53
CA VAL A 55 3.51 0.64 -8.23
C VAL A 55 3.13 1.96 -7.58
N ASP A 56 4.03 2.95 -7.61
CA ASP A 56 3.76 4.28 -7.07
C ASP A 56 2.59 4.94 -7.81
N GLU A 57 2.64 4.99 -9.13
CA GLU A 57 1.62 5.62 -9.99
C GLU A 57 0.23 5.02 -9.72
N VAL A 58 0.08 3.70 -9.84
CA VAL A 58 -1.21 3.02 -9.69
C VAL A 58 -1.75 3.17 -8.26
N ILE A 59 -0.95 2.84 -7.24
CA ILE A 59 -1.43 2.84 -5.86
C ILE A 59 -1.70 4.26 -5.38
N SER A 60 -0.83 5.22 -5.70
CA SER A 60 -0.99 6.62 -5.28
C SER A 60 -2.22 7.25 -5.94
N SER A 61 -2.43 7.04 -7.25
CA SER A 61 -3.59 7.56 -7.98
C SER A 61 -4.91 7.06 -7.39
N HIS A 62 -5.07 5.73 -7.24
CA HIS A 62 -6.26 5.14 -6.63
C HIS A 62 -6.47 5.59 -5.18
N SER A 63 -5.38 5.69 -4.41
CA SER A 63 -5.45 6.12 -3.01
C SER A 63 -5.91 7.57 -2.88
N GLU A 64 -5.38 8.46 -3.72
CA GLU A 64 -5.77 9.87 -3.75
C GLU A 64 -7.25 10.03 -4.12
N ASP A 65 -7.66 9.46 -5.25
CA ASP A 65 -9.05 9.54 -5.74
C ASP A 65 -10.04 9.02 -4.69
N PHE A 66 -9.69 7.90 -4.07
CA PHE A 66 -10.53 7.29 -3.04
C PHE A 66 -10.59 8.15 -1.77
N LEU A 67 -9.46 8.68 -1.28
CA LEU A 67 -9.42 9.54 -0.09
C LEU A 67 -10.14 10.87 -0.32
N LEU A 68 -10.06 11.44 -1.51
CA LEU A 68 -10.81 12.63 -1.92
C LEU A 68 -12.31 12.34 -1.92
N SER A 69 -12.74 11.24 -2.56
CA SER A 69 -14.14 10.79 -2.57
C SER A 69 -14.69 10.57 -1.15
N MET A 70 -13.88 9.98 -0.28
CA MET A 70 -14.24 9.80 1.12
C MET A 70 -14.40 11.14 1.86
N THR A 71 -13.45 12.05 1.66
CA THR A 71 -13.48 13.37 2.31
C THR A 71 -14.73 14.17 1.89
N TRP A 72 -15.10 14.11 0.61
CA TRP A 72 -16.33 14.74 0.08
C TRP A 72 -17.62 14.05 0.53
N SER A 73 -17.54 12.85 1.10
CA SER A 73 -18.68 12.11 1.64
C SER A 73 -18.83 12.18 3.15
N MET A 74 -18.06 13.06 3.83
CA MET A 74 -18.16 13.32 5.27
C MET A 74 -19.34 14.21 5.71
N SER A 75 -20.27 14.57 4.81
CA SER A 75 -21.49 15.29 5.23
C SER A 75 -22.42 14.37 6.02
N LYS A 76 -23.21 14.93 6.94
CA LYS A 76 -24.12 14.14 7.81
C LYS A 76 -25.06 13.22 7.00
N ASP A 77 -25.56 13.70 5.87
CA ASP A 77 -26.44 12.92 5.00
C ASP A 77 -25.67 11.74 4.37
N LYS A 78 -24.47 12.02 3.83
CA LYS A 78 -23.63 11.00 3.18
C LYS A 78 -23.04 9.99 4.16
N LEU A 79 -22.79 10.35 5.41
CA LEU A 79 -22.45 9.38 6.47
C LEU A 79 -23.52 8.32 6.64
N ASN A 80 -24.80 8.71 6.57
CA ASN A 80 -25.89 7.76 6.72
C ASN A 80 -26.17 6.95 5.46
N THR A 81 -25.94 7.51 4.27
CA THR A 81 -26.22 6.82 3.00
C THR A 81 -25.06 6.02 2.44
N VAL A 82 -23.81 6.41 2.73
CA VAL A 82 -22.60 5.77 2.20
C VAL A 82 -21.90 4.96 3.28
N TYR A 83 -21.52 5.58 4.39
CA TYR A 83 -20.65 4.94 5.39
C TYR A 83 -21.39 3.93 6.26
N ARG A 84 -22.53 4.33 6.82
CA ARG A 84 -23.28 3.50 7.77
C ARG A 84 -23.68 2.13 7.18
N PRO A 85 -24.18 2.01 5.93
CA PRO A 85 -24.51 0.71 5.33
C PRO A 85 -23.29 -0.20 5.21
N GLN A 86 -22.15 0.36 4.81
CA GLN A 86 -20.90 -0.37 4.60
C GLN A 86 -20.40 -0.94 5.93
N MET A 87 -20.53 -0.15 7.01
CA MET A 87 -20.14 -0.62 8.33
C MET A 87 -21.13 -1.58 8.95
N SER A 88 -22.42 -1.44 8.65
CA SER A 88 -23.43 -2.43 9.04
C SER A 88 -23.18 -3.79 8.40
N MET A 89 -22.59 -3.83 7.20
CA MET A 89 -22.12 -5.08 6.59
C MET A 89 -20.98 -5.70 7.41
N LEU A 90 -20.00 -4.89 7.83
CA LEU A 90 -18.81 -5.38 8.56
C LEU A 90 -19.08 -5.81 10.00
N LEU A 91 -19.92 -5.06 10.71
CA LEU A 91 -20.19 -5.26 12.13
C LEU A 91 -21.58 -5.85 12.37
N ALA A 92 -21.96 -6.84 11.56
CA ALA A 92 -23.26 -7.50 11.67
C ALA A 92 -23.58 -7.81 13.15
N ASN A 93 -24.79 -7.44 13.59
CA ASN A 93 -25.31 -7.59 14.95
C ASN A 93 -24.76 -6.64 16.04
N GLN A 94 -23.97 -5.63 15.68
CA GLN A 94 -23.54 -4.58 16.62
C GLN A 94 -24.57 -3.43 16.70
N PRO A 95 -24.65 -2.70 17.82
CA PRO A 95 -25.49 -1.51 17.94
C PRO A 95 -25.07 -0.44 16.92
N ALA A 96 -25.98 0.47 16.61
CA ALA A 96 -25.74 1.56 15.67
C ALA A 96 -24.41 2.27 15.97
N ILE A 97 -23.53 2.32 14.96
CA ILE A 97 -22.20 2.91 15.09
C ILE A 97 -22.34 4.41 15.34
N HIS A 98 -21.53 4.90 16.28
CA HIS A 98 -21.49 6.30 16.64
C HIS A 98 -20.86 7.14 15.52
N ASP A 99 -21.45 8.28 15.17
CA ASP A 99 -20.99 9.13 14.05
C ASP A 99 -19.51 9.53 14.18
N LYS A 100 -19.05 9.82 15.41
CA LYS A 100 -17.62 10.06 15.71
C LYS A 100 -16.68 8.96 15.22
N CYS A 101 -17.11 7.69 15.25
CA CYS A 101 -16.31 6.57 14.74
C CYS A 101 -16.35 6.51 13.22
N LEU A 102 -17.50 6.78 12.60
CA LEU A 102 -17.62 6.89 11.14
C LEU A 102 -16.72 8.02 10.58
N HIS A 103 -16.66 9.15 11.27
CA HIS A 103 -15.79 10.27 10.89
C HIS A 103 -14.28 9.96 10.97
N ARG A 104 -13.88 8.95 11.75
CA ARG A 104 -12.47 8.52 11.85
C ARG A 104 -12.07 7.52 10.77
N MET A 105 -13.05 6.95 10.07
CA MET A 105 -12.82 5.89 9.12
C MET A 105 -11.91 6.28 7.94
N PRO A 106 -12.03 7.49 7.34
CA PRO A 106 -11.09 7.91 6.29
C PRO A 106 -9.64 7.93 6.76
N HIS A 107 -9.39 8.27 8.02
CA HIS A 107 -8.05 8.28 8.59
C HIS A 107 -7.47 6.86 8.71
N TRP A 108 -8.26 5.88 9.18
CA TRP A 108 -7.79 4.50 9.27
C TRP A 108 -7.53 3.87 7.91
N ILE A 109 -8.42 4.12 6.95
CA ILE A 109 -8.21 3.64 5.58
C ILE A 109 -7.02 4.33 4.93
N GLY A 110 -6.89 5.65 5.08
CA GLY A 110 -5.73 6.38 4.56
C GLY A 110 -4.41 5.86 5.14
N LYS A 111 -4.38 5.54 6.44
CA LYS A 111 -3.22 4.89 7.05
C LYS A 111 -2.94 3.52 6.41
N TYR A 112 -3.95 2.67 6.24
CA TYR A 112 -3.74 1.37 5.61
C TYR A 112 -3.23 1.51 4.17
N LEU A 113 -3.80 2.42 3.37
CA LEU A 113 -3.38 2.64 1.98
C LEU A 113 -1.93 3.11 1.91
N HIS A 114 -1.53 3.98 2.83
CA HIS A 114 -0.13 4.39 2.96
C HIS A 114 0.79 3.22 3.37
N ASP A 115 0.39 2.41 4.36
CA ASP A 115 1.14 1.24 4.79
C ASP A 115 1.23 0.20 3.66
N LEU A 116 0.17 0.05 2.85
CA LEU A 116 0.12 -0.81 1.66
C LEU A 116 1.11 -0.32 0.60
N HIS A 117 1.03 0.96 0.22
CA HIS A 117 1.95 1.60 -0.73
C HIS A 117 3.41 1.40 -0.32
N SER A 118 3.75 1.76 0.93
CA SER A 118 5.12 1.65 1.45
C SER A 118 5.64 0.20 1.44
N LYS A 119 4.77 -0.78 1.74
CA LYS A 119 5.15 -2.21 1.74
C LYS A 119 5.29 -2.79 0.34
N MET A 120 4.44 -2.36 -0.60
CA MET A 120 4.51 -2.78 -1.99
C MET A 120 5.78 -2.22 -2.62
N TYR A 121 5.96 -0.90 -2.54
CA TYR A 121 7.13 -0.18 -3.06
C TYR A 121 8.44 -0.75 -2.50
N GLY A 122 8.56 -0.87 -1.17
CA GLY A 122 9.77 -1.39 -0.51
C GLY A 122 10.09 -2.87 -0.78
N ARG A 123 9.23 -3.60 -1.49
CA ARG A 123 9.47 -4.99 -1.90
C ARG A 123 9.88 -5.15 -3.36
N ILE A 124 9.71 -4.13 -4.20
CA ILE A 124 10.05 -4.23 -5.63
C ILE A 124 11.54 -4.50 -5.83
N ALA A 125 12.40 -3.63 -5.28
CA ALA A 125 13.85 -3.77 -5.36
C ALA A 125 14.38 -5.16 -4.96
N PRO A 126 14.11 -5.69 -3.75
CA PRO A 126 14.64 -7.00 -3.36
C PRO A 126 14.11 -8.14 -4.23
N MET A 127 12.87 -8.05 -4.72
CA MET A 127 12.30 -9.08 -5.58
C MET A 127 12.94 -9.11 -6.96
N ILE A 128 13.19 -7.94 -7.55
CA ILE A 128 13.89 -7.82 -8.83
C ILE A 128 15.32 -8.28 -8.68
N GLN A 129 16.01 -7.88 -7.61
CA GLN A 129 17.37 -8.33 -7.32
C GLN A 129 17.45 -9.86 -7.22
N ASP A 130 16.58 -10.47 -6.42
CA ASP A 130 16.54 -11.93 -6.25
C ASP A 130 16.24 -12.66 -7.58
N TYR A 131 15.34 -12.11 -8.39
CA TYR A 131 14.99 -12.66 -9.69
C TYR A 131 16.14 -12.53 -10.70
N MET A 132 16.76 -11.35 -10.79
CA MET A 132 17.91 -11.08 -11.65
C MET A 132 19.08 -12.02 -11.32
N VAL A 133 19.42 -12.20 -10.04
CA VAL A 133 20.51 -13.10 -9.63
C VAL A 133 20.30 -14.54 -10.11
N SER A 134 19.05 -14.99 -10.22
CA SER A 134 18.72 -16.37 -10.55
C SER A 134 18.39 -16.62 -12.02
N HIS A 135 17.89 -15.61 -12.74
CA HIS A 135 17.37 -15.76 -14.11
C HIS A 135 18.08 -14.89 -15.14
N TRP A 136 18.84 -13.87 -14.73
CA TRP A 136 19.58 -13.05 -15.66
C TRP A 136 20.74 -13.85 -16.29
N PRO A 137 20.92 -13.82 -17.62
CA PRO A 137 21.97 -14.56 -18.29
C PRO A 137 23.35 -13.91 -18.06
N SER A 138 23.89 -14.11 -16.86
CA SER A 138 25.16 -13.55 -16.35
C SER A 138 26.43 -14.10 -17.01
N SER A 139 26.32 -14.89 -18.09
CA SER A 139 27.50 -15.39 -18.79
C SER A 139 27.99 -14.36 -19.81
N ARG A 140 29.29 -14.03 -19.77
CA ARG A 140 30.04 -13.05 -20.59
C ARG A 140 29.85 -13.11 -22.13
N TRP A 141 29.03 -14.06 -22.62
CA TRP A 141 28.82 -14.38 -24.03
C TRP A 141 27.35 -14.28 -24.46
N TYR A 142 26.41 -14.10 -23.54
CA TYR A 142 24.97 -14.13 -23.82
C TYR A 142 24.24 -12.76 -23.86
N PRO A 143 24.61 -11.73 -23.09
CA PRO A 143 23.80 -10.50 -23.04
C PRO A 143 23.77 -9.75 -24.39
N ALA A 144 24.86 -9.77 -25.15
CA ALA A 144 24.92 -9.09 -26.44
C ALA A 144 24.03 -9.72 -27.54
N ASP A 145 23.61 -10.97 -27.35
CA ASP A 145 22.79 -11.72 -28.31
C ASP A 145 21.33 -11.88 -27.84
N MET A 146 20.94 -11.30 -26.69
CA MET A 146 19.54 -11.29 -26.25
C MET A 146 18.68 -10.53 -27.26
N THR A 147 17.73 -11.24 -27.85
CA THR A 147 16.76 -10.65 -28.76
C THR A 147 15.69 -9.90 -27.97
N THR A 148 14.95 -9.02 -28.62
CA THR A 148 13.77 -8.37 -28.02
C THR A 148 12.75 -9.38 -27.50
N SER A 149 12.65 -10.55 -28.16
CA SER A 149 11.78 -11.64 -27.72
C SER A 149 12.26 -12.26 -26.40
N ASP A 150 13.57 -12.42 -26.24
CA ASP A 150 14.15 -12.97 -25.00
C ASP A 150 13.96 -11.99 -23.84
N ILE A 151 14.12 -10.69 -24.09
CA ILE A 151 13.86 -9.63 -23.10
C ILE A 151 12.38 -9.63 -22.71
N ALA A 152 11.47 -9.71 -23.68
CA ALA A 152 10.03 -9.77 -23.43
C ALA A 152 9.65 -10.98 -22.56
N GLU A 153 10.12 -12.18 -22.92
CA GLU A 153 9.84 -13.41 -22.15
C GLU A 153 10.38 -13.32 -20.71
N PHE A 154 11.57 -12.73 -20.54
CA PHE A 154 12.13 -12.47 -19.22
C PHE A 154 11.26 -11.52 -18.40
N LEU A 155 10.83 -10.39 -18.98
CA LEU A 155 10.00 -9.40 -18.29
C LEU A 155 8.59 -9.92 -18.00
N GLU A 156 7.98 -10.69 -18.89
CA GLU A 156 6.70 -11.36 -18.65
C GLU A 156 6.78 -12.36 -17.48
N SER A 157 7.87 -13.12 -17.41
CA SER A 157 8.13 -14.05 -16.31
C SER A 157 8.38 -13.32 -14.99
N LEU A 158 9.14 -12.22 -15.01
CA LEU A 158 9.32 -11.34 -13.86
C LEU A 158 7.99 -10.75 -13.38
N ASN A 159 7.15 -10.28 -14.31
CA ASN A 159 5.79 -9.82 -14.01
C ASN A 159 4.96 -10.88 -13.31
N HIS A 160 5.00 -12.11 -13.82
CA HIS A 160 4.33 -13.22 -13.16
C HIS A 160 4.84 -13.41 -11.72
N VAL A 161 6.14 -13.33 -11.49
CA VAL A 161 6.72 -13.42 -10.13
C VAL A 161 6.26 -12.25 -9.24
N LEU A 162 6.35 -11.01 -9.71
CA LEU A 162 5.92 -9.82 -8.95
C LEU A 162 4.43 -9.90 -8.59
N LEU A 163 3.58 -10.32 -9.53
CA LEU A 163 2.13 -10.41 -9.36
C LEU A 163 1.69 -11.62 -8.52
N THR A 164 2.32 -12.79 -8.70
CA THR A 164 1.95 -14.00 -7.95
C THR A 164 2.61 -14.11 -6.60
N SER A 165 3.69 -13.37 -6.37
CA SER A 165 4.31 -13.32 -5.07
C SER A 165 3.30 -12.94 -3.99
N SER A 166 3.62 -13.35 -2.76
CA SER A 166 2.91 -12.94 -1.55
C SER A 166 2.88 -11.41 -1.34
N THR A 167 3.50 -10.62 -2.20
CA THR A 167 3.48 -9.17 -2.14
C THR A 167 2.17 -8.64 -2.70
N THR A 168 1.88 -8.82 -3.98
CA THR A 168 0.69 -8.23 -4.61
C THR A 168 -0.61 -8.91 -4.16
N THR A 169 -0.61 -10.24 -4.07
CA THR A 169 -1.84 -11.01 -3.74
C THR A 169 -2.26 -10.91 -2.28
N VAL A 170 -1.31 -10.92 -1.34
CA VAL A 170 -1.61 -10.89 0.10
C VAL A 170 -1.74 -9.45 0.61
N GLN A 171 -0.96 -8.50 0.08
CA GLN A 171 -1.02 -7.13 0.59
C GLN A 171 -2.29 -6.41 0.15
N MET A 172 -2.81 -6.70 -1.06
CA MET A 172 -4.10 -6.20 -1.53
C MET A 172 -5.27 -7.14 -1.19
N ASP A 173 -5.12 -8.03 -0.20
CA ASP A 173 -6.22 -8.89 0.26
C ASP A 173 -7.27 -8.05 1.01
N PRO A 174 -8.50 -7.91 0.46
CA PRO A 174 -9.56 -7.17 1.12
C PRO A 174 -9.92 -7.74 2.49
N THR A 175 -9.71 -9.03 2.72
CA THR A 175 -10.05 -9.70 3.98
C THR A 175 -9.28 -9.10 5.16
N LEU A 176 -7.97 -8.95 5.00
CA LEU A 176 -7.10 -8.36 6.03
C LEU A 176 -7.43 -6.89 6.25
N ALA A 177 -7.69 -6.16 5.16
CA ALA A 177 -8.02 -4.73 5.21
C ALA A 177 -9.35 -4.49 5.95
N LEU A 178 -10.37 -5.30 5.67
CA LEU A 178 -11.67 -5.24 6.32
C LEU A 178 -11.60 -5.67 7.78
N ALA A 179 -10.80 -6.70 8.11
CA ALA A 179 -10.61 -7.15 9.48
C ALA A 179 -9.97 -6.07 10.36
N ASP A 180 -8.92 -5.39 9.87
CA ASP A 180 -8.32 -4.26 10.60
C ASP A 180 -9.32 -3.11 10.76
N LEU A 181 -10.04 -2.75 9.69
CA LEU A 181 -11.04 -1.69 9.76
C LEU A 181 -12.15 -2.00 10.78
N ALA A 182 -12.67 -3.23 10.77
CA ALA A 182 -13.67 -3.71 11.72
C ALA A 182 -13.14 -3.62 13.16
N PHE A 183 -11.90 -4.01 13.40
CA PHE A 183 -11.25 -3.92 14.71
C PHE A 183 -11.13 -2.45 15.19
N GLN A 184 -10.69 -1.52 14.32
CA GLN A 184 -10.60 -0.10 14.66
C GLN A 184 -11.97 0.49 15.03
N LEU A 185 -13.01 0.13 14.28
CA LEU A 185 -14.38 0.59 14.53
C LEU A 185 -14.93 0.06 15.85
N GLN A 186 -14.77 -1.24 16.12
CA GLN A 186 -15.19 -1.84 17.40
C GLN A 186 -14.50 -1.18 18.58
N THR A 187 -13.19 -0.96 18.45
CA THR A 187 -12.39 -0.28 19.47
C THR A 187 -12.91 1.14 19.72
N CYS A 188 -13.16 1.92 18.67
CA CYS A 188 -13.74 3.26 18.80
C CYS A 188 -15.13 3.23 19.44
N GLN A 189 -16.00 2.32 19.02
CA GLN A 189 -17.37 2.19 19.52
C GLN A 189 -17.38 1.89 21.03
N HIS A 190 -16.56 0.94 21.46
CA HIS A 190 -16.41 0.58 22.87
C HIS A 190 -15.94 1.78 23.72
N HIS A 191 -14.96 2.55 23.22
CA HIS A 191 -14.52 3.79 23.88
C HIS A 191 -15.63 4.83 24.01
N GLN A 192 -16.48 5.00 22.98
CA GLN A 192 -17.61 5.95 23.06
C GLN A 192 -18.68 5.50 24.06
N GLN A 193 -19.00 4.21 24.12
CA GLN A 193 -19.96 3.67 25.09
C GLN A 193 -19.51 3.88 26.53
N GLN A 194 -18.22 3.63 26.82
CA GLN A 194 -17.65 3.89 28.15
C GLN A 194 -17.70 5.37 28.55
N GLN A 195 -17.50 6.28 27.61
CA GLN A 195 -17.57 7.72 27.87
C GLN A 195 -19.00 8.21 28.14
N GLN A 196 -20.01 7.61 27.48
CA GLN A 196 -21.41 7.95 27.72
C GLN A 196 -21.95 7.40 29.05
N GLY A 197 -21.43 6.26 29.52
CA GLY A 197 -21.78 5.70 30.84
C GLY A 197 -21.15 6.42 32.03
N LYS A 198 -20.04 7.14 31.83
CA LYS A 198 -19.33 7.89 32.88
C LYS A 198 -19.76 9.35 32.95
N GLY A 199 -21.03 9.59 33.24
CA GLY A 199 -21.45 10.85 33.85
C GLY A 199 -20.75 11.02 35.20
N ARG A 200 -19.70 11.86 35.25
CA ARG A 200 -19.03 12.40 36.45
C ARG A 200 -18.30 11.41 37.37
N ARG A 201 -17.07 11.05 37.04
CA ARG A 201 -15.89 11.06 37.95
C ARG A 201 -14.72 10.33 37.26
N TRP A 202 -13.51 10.71 37.67
CA TRP A 202 -12.21 10.07 37.39
C TRP A 202 -11.46 10.60 36.18
N GLY A 203 -11.00 11.85 36.29
CA GLY A 203 -9.68 12.19 35.78
C GLY A 203 -8.63 11.53 36.69
N LEU A 204 -7.92 10.53 36.18
CA LEU A 204 -6.50 10.23 36.44
C LEU A 204 -6.05 8.85 35.91
N ASP A 205 -6.96 7.92 35.58
CA ASP A 205 -6.55 6.57 35.13
C ASP A 205 -6.16 6.47 33.64
N PHE A 206 -6.32 7.55 32.87
CA PHE A 206 -6.08 7.55 31.41
C PHE A 206 -4.59 7.51 31.03
N PHE A 207 -3.68 7.87 31.93
CA PHE A 207 -2.24 7.95 31.63
C PHE A 207 -1.50 6.61 31.65
N LEU A 208 -2.14 5.52 32.09
CA LEU A 208 -1.48 4.21 32.21
C LEU A 208 -1.70 3.27 31.01
N TRP A 209 -2.68 3.52 30.13
CA TRP A 209 -2.93 2.65 28.96
C TRP A 209 -2.25 3.11 27.67
N GLY A 210 -1.93 4.40 27.53
CA GLY A 210 -1.23 4.93 26.34
C GLY A 210 0.26 4.54 26.24
N LYS A 211 0.85 4.00 27.31
CA LYS A 211 2.26 3.54 27.35
C LYS A 211 2.44 2.01 27.29
N LEU A 212 1.35 1.23 27.24
CA LEU A 212 1.44 -0.24 27.19
C LEU A 212 1.26 -0.85 25.79
N PHE A 213 0.93 -0.04 24.77
CA PHE A 213 0.78 -0.52 23.38
C PHE A 213 1.75 0.15 22.39
N GLY A 214 2.77 0.82 22.93
CA GLY A 214 3.94 1.25 22.17
C GLY A 214 5.03 0.18 22.22
N SER A 215 5.16 -0.58 21.12
CA SER A 215 6.31 -1.40 20.75
C SER A 215 6.55 -2.69 21.56
N GLY A 216 6.33 -3.84 20.89
CA GLY A 216 6.92 -5.13 21.28
C GLY A 216 5.94 -6.24 21.66
N GLY A 217 5.74 -7.17 20.72
CA GLY A 217 5.49 -8.61 20.94
C GLY A 217 4.50 -9.06 22.02
N GLY A 218 3.31 -9.51 21.59
CA GLY A 218 2.44 -10.34 22.45
C GLY A 218 1.00 -10.39 21.98
N HIS A 219 0.72 -11.16 20.93
CA HIS A 219 -0.66 -11.48 20.54
C HIS A 219 -1.36 -12.26 21.66
N ARG A 220 -2.23 -11.58 22.40
CA ARG A 220 -3.31 -12.23 23.14
C ARG A 220 -4.56 -12.12 22.27
N SER A 221 -4.78 -13.15 21.43
CA SER A 221 -5.95 -13.27 20.58
C SER A 221 -7.20 -13.49 21.44
N GLU A 222 -7.94 -12.40 21.69
CA GLU A 222 -9.40 -12.54 21.71
C GLU A 222 -9.83 -12.86 20.28
N SER A 223 -10.56 -13.96 20.10
CA SER A 223 -10.95 -14.50 18.81
C SER A 223 -11.85 -13.51 18.07
N LEU A 224 -11.25 -12.69 17.21
CA LEU A 224 -11.93 -12.12 16.04
C LEU A 224 -12.62 -13.25 15.26
N PRO A 225 -13.80 -13.01 14.65
CA PRO A 225 -14.44 -14.02 13.82
C PRO A 225 -13.46 -14.51 12.76
N THR A 226 -13.10 -15.78 12.86
CA THR A 226 -11.97 -16.42 12.17
C THR A 226 -12.19 -16.68 10.68
N SER A 227 -13.28 -16.16 10.10
CA SER A 227 -13.52 -16.21 8.66
C SER A 227 -14.36 -15.02 8.24
N PHE A 228 -13.73 -13.91 7.89
CA PHE A 228 -14.34 -12.92 6.99
C PHE A 228 -14.30 -13.51 5.58
N ASP A 229 -15.14 -14.51 5.30
CA ASP A 229 -15.35 -14.89 3.92
C ASP A 229 -16.03 -13.71 3.22
N VAL A 230 -15.38 -13.21 2.17
CA VAL A 230 -15.93 -12.15 1.31
C VAL A 230 -17.08 -12.75 0.49
N ASP A 231 -18.23 -12.95 1.16
CA ASP A 231 -19.47 -13.39 0.53
C ASP A 231 -19.97 -12.32 -0.47
N GLY A 232 -20.92 -12.68 -1.34
CA GLY A 232 -21.43 -11.84 -2.42
C GLY A 232 -21.89 -10.44 -2.01
N SER A 233 -22.32 -10.25 -0.76
CA SER A 233 -22.67 -8.93 -0.23
C SER A 233 -21.47 -8.01 0.01
N MET A 234 -20.31 -8.56 0.39
CA MET A 234 -19.07 -7.82 0.65
C MET A 234 -18.38 -7.36 -0.63
N LYS A 235 -18.70 -7.95 -1.79
CA LYS A 235 -18.19 -7.47 -3.10
C LYS A 235 -18.60 -6.04 -3.41
N HIS A 236 -19.71 -5.57 -2.83
CA HIS A 236 -20.17 -4.20 -2.97
C HIS A 236 -19.59 -3.25 -1.91
N HIS A 237 -18.71 -3.75 -1.04
CA HIS A 237 -18.05 -2.90 -0.07
C HIS A 237 -17.04 -2.01 -0.81
N PHE A 238 -17.10 -0.69 -0.62
CA PHE A 238 -16.27 0.26 -1.40
C PHE A 238 -14.78 -0.07 -1.29
N TYR A 239 -14.36 -0.59 -0.14
CA TYR A 239 -12.95 -0.88 0.11
C TYR A 239 -12.47 -2.14 -0.60
N VAL A 240 -13.37 -3.12 -0.73
CA VAL A 240 -13.11 -4.34 -1.50
C VAL A 240 -13.00 -3.97 -2.97
N ARG A 241 -13.90 -3.11 -3.46
CA ARG A 241 -13.88 -2.63 -4.84
C ARG A 241 -12.59 -1.87 -5.13
N LEU A 242 -12.21 -0.93 -4.25
CA LEU A 242 -10.97 -0.16 -4.39
C LEU A 242 -9.73 -1.07 -4.52
N LEU A 243 -9.56 -2.05 -3.62
CA LEU A 243 -8.40 -2.94 -3.67
C LEU A 243 -8.42 -3.86 -4.90
N ALA A 244 -9.61 -4.27 -5.35
CA ALA A 244 -9.77 -5.04 -6.57
C ALA A 244 -9.44 -4.22 -7.84
N GLU A 245 -9.89 -2.97 -7.90
CA GLU A 245 -9.59 -2.01 -8.98
C GLU A 245 -8.08 -1.73 -9.02
N MET A 246 -7.47 -1.35 -7.90
CA MET A 246 -6.01 -1.18 -7.80
C MET A 246 -5.22 -2.39 -8.29
N ARG A 247 -5.62 -3.60 -7.86
CA ARG A 247 -4.94 -4.83 -8.28
C ARG A 247 -5.11 -5.09 -9.78
N SER A 248 -6.32 -4.89 -10.31
CA SER A 248 -6.61 -5.09 -11.73
C SER A 248 -5.79 -4.14 -12.59
N ASP A 249 -5.73 -2.87 -12.21
CA ASP A 249 -5.00 -1.85 -12.93
C ASP A 249 -3.50 -2.10 -12.83
N LEU A 250 -2.97 -2.49 -11.66
CA LEU A 250 -1.56 -2.83 -11.52
C LEU A 250 -1.16 -4.02 -12.41
N VAL A 251 -1.99 -5.06 -12.50
CA VAL A 251 -1.76 -6.20 -13.41
C VAL A 251 -1.75 -5.74 -14.87
N THR A 252 -2.66 -4.85 -15.23
CA THR A 252 -2.79 -4.34 -16.60
C THR A 252 -1.59 -3.48 -16.95
N GLU A 253 -1.25 -2.49 -16.12
CA GLU A 253 -0.12 -1.59 -16.33
C GLU A 253 1.21 -2.33 -16.35
N MET A 254 1.41 -3.32 -15.48
CA MET A 254 2.61 -4.17 -15.52
C MET A 254 2.75 -4.93 -16.85
N HIS A 255 1.64 -5.38 -17.45
CA HIS A 255 1.66 -6.08 -18.74
C HIS A 255 1.85 -5.12 -19.91
N ASP A 256 1.08 -4.03 -19.93
CA ASP A 256 1.03 -3.10 -21.07
C ASP A 256 2.32 -2.27 -21.20
N ARG A 257 3.02 -2.01 -20.09
CA ARG A 257 4.22 -1.16 -20.08
C ARG A 257 5.55 -1.92 -20.19
N ILE A 258 5.52 -3.24 -20.42
CA ILE A 258 6.72 -4.02 -20.77
C ILE A 258 7.37 -3.43 -22.03
N ASP A 259 6.57 -3.01 -23.01
CA ASP A 259 7.03 -2.47 -24.29
C ASP A 259 7.85 -1.18 -24.13
N ASP A 260 7.68 -0.44 -23.04
CA ASP A 260 8.49 0.74 -22.71
C ASP A 260 9.90 0.34 -22.25
N LEU A 261 10.04 -0.81 -21.60
CA LEU A 261 11.26 -1.26 -20.93
C LEU A 261 12.18 -2.08 -21.86
N ILE A 262 11.61 -2.83 -22.80
CA ILE A 262 12.38 -3.60 -23.80
C ILE A 262 13.42 -2.75 -24.54
N PRO A 263 13.09 -1.59 -25.15
CA PRO A 263 14.08 -0.80 -25.88
C PRO A 263 15.17 -0.25 -24.95
N LEU A 264 14.83 0.10 -23.71
CA LEU A 264 15.79 0.61 -22.73
C LEU A 264 16.85 -0.46 -22.37
N ILE A 265 16.41 -1.67 -22.05
CA ILE A 265 17.31 -2.80 -21.78
C ILE A 265 18.15 -3.12 -23.03
N GLN A 266 17.52 -3.08 -24.21
CA GLN A 266 18.24 -3.35 -25.46
C GLN A 266 19.33 -2.31 -25.71
N ASP A 267 19.06 -1.03 -25.48
CA ASP A 267 20.03 0.05 -25.63
C ASP A 267 21.21 -0.15 -24.66
N ASP A 268 20.94 -0.49 -23.39
CA ASP A 268 21.97 -0.77 -22.38
C ASP A 268 22.85 -1.99 -22.71
N LEU A 269 22.25 -3.05 -23.24
CA LEU A 269 22.99 -4.24 -23.68
C LEU A 269 23.99 -3.90 -24.79
N HIS A 270 23.60 -3.02 -25.71
CA HIS A 270 24.39 -2.62 -26.87
C HIS A 270 25.29 -1.41 -26.62
N ASP A 271 25.17 -0.75 -25.47
CA ASP A 271 26.00 0.39 -25.14
C ASP A 271 27.47 -0.02 -25.04
N ARG A 272 28.34 0.65 -25.79
CA ARG A 272 29.77 0.38 -25.85
C ARG A 272 30.56 1.16 -24.80
N PHE A 273 29.92 2.11 -24.10
CA PHE A 273 30.59 2.97 -23.13
C PHE A 273 30.72 2.34 -21.73
N VAL A 274 29.98 1.27 -21.45
CA VAL A 274 29.92 0.62 -20.13
C VAL A 274 31.02 -0.44 -19.94
N ASP A 275 31.63 -0.93 -21.03
CA ASP A 275 32.67 -1.99 -21.00
C ASP A 275 34.12 -1.47 -21.10
N ALA A 276 34.34 -0.14 -21.03
CA ALA A 276 35.64 0.53 -21.24
C ALA A 276 36.27 1.07 -19.96
#